data_AF-A0A1F4XDZ9-F1
#
_entry.id   AF-A0A1F4XDZ9-F1
#
_cell.length_a   1.000
_cell.length_b   1.000
_cell.length_c   1.000
_cell.angle_alpha   90.00
_cell.angle_beta   90.00
_cell.angle_gamma   90.00
#
_symmetry.space_group_name_H-M   'P 1'
#
loop_
_entity.id
_entity.type
_entity.pdbx_description
1 polymer ?
#
loop_
_entity_poly.entity_id
_entity_poly.type
_entity_poly.pdbx_seq_one_letter_code
_entity_poly.pdbx_strand_id
1 'polypeptide(L)'
;MNIRKRLSKMSGMSFLNALRLHKDSIFMYKNKSFPTAFQLSIIAQEEIGKSNLLEDVVFQMFDNPKGINPEYEKMIVDLLYSHKDKQIRFSSKVEDEFTKRYFKIAENINSGKYDEKKQNATYVGLTKKQGKKRLNGKILNPIMSIKGVDAAVMITKVNDYVIELIEGVRRGIYSVDTEELDESLTLEAAQELESLWPNKSISSIKRLKKIREFDIDPDSTY
;
A
#
# COMPACT_ATOMS: atom_id res chain seq x y z
N MET A 1 9.10 -7.27 26.46
CA MET A 1 9.41 -6.58 25.20
C MET A 1 8.59 -5.31 25.15
N ASN A 2 9.23 -4.12 25.03
CA ASN A 2 8.53 -2.83 24.94
C ASN A 2 7.56 -2.87 23.74
N ILE A 3 6.26 -2.64 23.98
CA ILE A 3 5.21 -2.70 22.95
C ILE A 3 5.52 -1.80 21.77
N ARG A 4 6.11 -0.62 21.99
CA ARG A 4 6.55 0.27 20.93
C ARG A 4 7.54 -0.40 19.98
N LYS A 5 8.59 -1.03 20.52
CA LYS A 5 9.57 -1.80 19.72
C LYS A 5 8.90 -2.95 18.94
N ARG A 6 7.83 -3.55 19.45
CA ARG A 6 7.08 -4.59 18.72
C ARG A 6 6.35 -4.00 17.52
N LEU A 7 5.74 -2.82 17.69
CA LEU A 7 5.00 -2.13 16.65
C LEU A 7 5.96 -1.58 15.57
N SER A 8 7.11 -1.03 15.97
CA SER A 8 8.17 -0.59 15.05
C SER A 8 8.66 -1.75 14.16
N LYS A 9 9.05 -2.86 14.78
CA LYS A 9 9.43 -4.08 14.06
C LYS A 9 8.33 -4.59 13.13
N MET A 10 7.07 -4.54 13.56
CA MET A 10 5.94 -4.96 12.73
C MET A 10 5.69 -4.01 11.55
N SER A 11 5.97 -2.70 11.70
CA SER A 11 5.90 -1.72 10.61
C SER A 11 6.88 -2.09 9.51
N GLY A 12 8.17 -2.20 9.84
CA GLY A 12 9.21 -2.58 8.87
C GLY A 12 8.97 -3.95 8.23
N MET A 13 8.56 -4.95 9.03
CA MET A 13 8.21 -6.28 8.49
C MET A 13 7.03 -6.25 7.51
N SER A 14 6.00 -5.45 7.79
CA SER A 14 4.87 -5.28 6.87
C SER A 14 5.31 -4.60 5.59
N PHE A 15 6.17 -3.57 5.66
CA PHE A 15 6.72 -2.94 4.46
C PHE A 15 7.58 -3.88 3.62
N LEU A 16 8.49 -4.64 4.24
CA LEU A 16 9.31 -5.64 3.54
C LEU A 16 8.45 -6.72 2.87
N ASN A 17 7.40 -7.19 3.56
CA ASN A 17 6.45 -8.13 2.96
C ASN A 17 5.70 -7.50 1.78
N ALA A 18 5.36 -6.20 1.86
CA ALA A 18 4.76 -5.48 0.75
C ALA A 18 5.70 -5.38 -0.47
N LEU A 19 6.99 -5.09 -0.25
CA LEU A 19 7.99 -5.05 -1.34
C LEU A 19 8.06 -6.41 -2.05
N ARG A 20 8.13 -7.51 -1.29
CA ARG A 20 8.11 -8.87 -1.85
C ARG A 20 6.84 -9.11 -2.68
N LEU A 21 5.67 -8.85 -2.11
CA LEU A 21 4.38 -9.04 -2.79
C LEU A 21 4.23 -8.16 -4.04
N HIS A 22 4.77 -6.94 -4.01
CA HIS A 22 4.76 -6.04 -5.16
C HIS A 22 5.66 -6.56 -6.28
N LYS A 23 6.88 -7.04 -5.96
CA LYS A 23 7.76 -7.70 -6.94
C LYS A 23 7.09 -8.95 -7.54
N ASP A 24 6.45 -9.78 -6.71
CA ASP A 24 5.66 -10.94 -7.16
C ASP A 24 4.52 -10.51 -8.09
N SER A 25 3.85 -9.39 -7.80
CA SER A 25 2.79 -8.84 -8.64
C SER A 25 3.29 -8.44 -10.04
N ILE A 26 4.48 -7.83 -10.12
CA ILE A 26 5.14 -7.48 -11.39
C ILE A 26 5.52 -8.74 -12.16
N PHE A 27 6.07 -9.74 -11.47
CA PHE A 27 6.41 -11.02 -12.09
C PHE A 27 5.18 -11.71 -12.70
N MET A 28 4.08 -11.78 -11.95
CA MET A 28 2.81 -12.35 -12.44
C MET A 28 2.26 -11.56 -13.63
N TYR A 29 2.39 -10.24 -13.62
CA TYR A 29 1.99 -9.38 -14.73
C TYR A 29 2.76 -9.69 -16.01
N LYS A 30 4.09 -9.79 -15.92
CA LYS A 30 4.97 -10.13 -17.06
C LYS A 30 4.63 -11.49 -17.67
N ASN A 31 4.15 -12.42 -16.84
CA ASN A 31 3.65 -13.74 -17.25
C ASN A 31 2.16 -13.74 -17.66
N LYS A 32 1.55 -12.57 -17.88
CA LYS A 32 0.14 -12.41 -18.30
C LYS A 32 -0.89 -12.97 -17.31
N SER A 33 -0.50 -13.25 -16.06
CA SER A 33 -1.43 -13.63 -14.98
C SER A 33 -2.01 -12.37 -14.33
N PHE A 34 -2.84 -11.63 -15.08
CA PHE A 34 -3.35 -10.33 -14.66
C PHE A 34 -4.23 -10.36 -13.39
N PRO A 35 -5.13 -11.34 -13.19
CA PRO A 35 -5.92 -11.41 -11.97
C PRO A 35 -5.04 -11.60 -10.73
N THR A 36 -4.08 -12.52 -10.77
CA THR A 36 -3.14 -12.75 -9.67
C THR A 36 -2.23 -11.55 -9.43
N ALA A 37 -1.71 -10.94 -10.50
CA ALA A 37 -0.92 -9.72 -10.40
C ALA A 37 -1.70 -8.59 -9.72
N PHE A 38 -2.95 -8.36 -10.12
CA PHE A 38 -3.81 -7.37 -9.51
C PHE A 38 -4.07 -7.66 -8.03
N GLN A 39 -4.39 -8.92 -7.68
CA GLN A 39 -4.61 -9.32 -6.30
C GLN A 39 -3.38 -9.08 -5.42
N LEU A 40 -2.21 -9.56 -5.84
CA LEU A 40 -0.96 -9.38 -5.11
C LEU A 40 -0.62 -7.91 -4.92
N SER A 41 -0.87 -7.07 -5.94
CA SER A 41 -0.66 -5.63 -5.84
C SER A 41 -1.60 -4.97 -4.82
N ILE A 42 -2.85 -5.43 -4.69
CA ILE A 42 -3.72 -4.95 -3.60
C ILE A 42 -3.24 -5.43 -2.22
N ILE A 43 -2.74 -6.66 -2.10
CA ILE A 43 -2.23 -7.15 -0.81
C ILE A 43 -0.97 -6.35 -0.42
N ALA A 44 -0.07 -6.07 -1.37
CA ALA A 44 1.08 -5.19 -1.16
C ALA A 44 0.63 -3.79 -0.70
N GLN A 45 -0.39 -3.22 -1.34
CA GLN A 45 -1.01 -1.96 -0.92
C GLN A 45 -1.50 -2.01 0.54
N GLU A 46 -2.19 -3.09 0.93
CA GLU A 46 -2.70 -3.26 2.29
C GLU A 46 -1.56 -3.37 3.32
N GLU A 47 -0.47 -4.06 2.99
CA GLU A 47 0.70 -4.18 3.88
C GLU A 47 1.46 -2.85 4.02
N ILE A 48 1.57 -2.06 2.95
CA ILE A 48 2.08 -0.67 3.03
C ILE A 48 1.16 0.19 3.90
N GLY A 49 -0.15 0.11 3.67
CA GLY A 49 -1.13 0.83 4.47
C GLY A 49 -1.03 0.48 5.96
N LYS A 50 -0.78 -0.79 6.28
CA LYS A 50 -0.54 -1.26 7.65
C LYS A 50 0.76 -0.70 8.24
N SER A 51 1.86 -0.72 7.50
CA SER A 51 3.11 -0.09 7.94
C SER A 51 2.90 1.40 8.24
N ASN A 52 2.24 2.13 7.35
CA ASN A 52 1.92 3.55 7.55
C ASN A 52 0.96 3.85 8.72
N LEU A 53 0.10 2.90 9.11
CA LEU A 53 -0.72 3.02 10.32
C LEU A 53 0.12 2.78 11.57
N LEU A 54 1.06 1.83 11.51
CA LEU A 54 1.95 1.50 12.61
C LEU A 54 2.96 2.60 12.89
N GLU A 55 3.48 3.27 11.86
CA GLU A 55 4.28 4.49 12.00
C GLU A 55 3.55 5.53 12.85
N ASP A 56 2.31 5.88 12.48
CA ASP A 56 1.51 6.86 13.21
C ASP A 56 1.28 6.45 14.66
N VAL A 57 1.02 5.16 14.91
CA VAL A 57 0.82 4.65 16.27
C VAL A 57 2.12 4.77 17.08
N VAL A 58 3.26 4.40 16.50
CA VAL A 58 4.57 4.52 17.16
C VAL A 58 4.90 5.99 17.46
N PHE A 59 4.64 6.89 16.51
CA PHE A 59 4.80 8.33 16.66
C PHE A 59 3.96 8.85 17.83
N GLN A 60 2.65 8.56 17.85
CA GLN A 60 1.74 9.00 18.93
C GLN A 60 2.11 8.45 20.31
N MET A 61 2.81 7.31 20.37
CA MET A 61 3.32 6.75 21.63
C MET A 61 4.53 7.49 22.18
N PHE A 62 5.27 8.28 21.39
CA PHE A 62 6.32 9.15 21.92
C PHE A 62 5.73 10.23 22.85
N ASP A 63 4.60 10.81 22.46
CA ASP A 63 3.95 11.91 23.18
C ASP A 63 3.16 11.43 24.42
N ASN A 64 2.94 10.12 24.57
CA ASN A 64 2.18 9.56 25.69
C ASN A 64 2.96 8.48 26.48
N PRO A 65 3.84 8.89 27.40
CA PRO A 65 4.67 7.96 28.18
C PRO A 65 3.89 7.14 29.22
N LYS A 66 2.59 7.41 29.43
CA LYS A 66 1.74 6.68 30.40
C LYS A 66 1.34 5.27 29.92
N GLY A 67 1.77 4.89 28.71
CA GLY A 67 1.53 3.57 28.14
C GLY A 67 0.21 3.48 27.38
N ILE A 68 0.02 2.33 26.72
CA ILE A 68 -1.19 2.01 25.96
C ILE A 68 -2.25 1.55 26.95
N ASN A 69 -3.40 2.22 27.00
CA ASN A 69 -4.56 1.72 27.73
C ASN A 69 -5.24 0.58 26.93
N PRO A 70 -6.07 -0.27 27.57
CA PRO A 70 -6.68 -1.42 26.90
C PRO A 70 -7.57 -1.06 25.69
N GLU A 71 -8.22 0.10 25.70
CA GLU A 71 -9.06 0.55 24.58
C GLU A 71 -8.22 0.90 23.36
N TYR A 72 -7.10 1.58 23.58
CA TYR A 72 -6.14 1.93 22.54
C TYR A 72 -5.42 0.67 22.00
N GLU A 73 -5.09 -0.29 22.86
CA GLU A 73 -4.55 -1.59 22.42
C GLU A 73 -5.53 -2.31 21.50
N LYS A 74 -6.81 -2.39 21.90
CA LYS A 74 -7.86 -2.99 21.08
C LYS A 74 -8.01 -2.26 19.75
N MET A 75 -8.00 -0.92 19.74
CA MET A 75 -8.05 -0.12 18.52
C MET A 75 -6.88 -0.45 17.58
N ILE A 76 -5.65 -0.53 18.11
CA ILE A 76 -4.48 -0.92 17.31
C ILE A 76 -4.70 -2.31 16.71
N VAL A 77 -5.12 -3.29 17.51
CA VAL A 77 -5.37 -4.66 17.03
C VAL A 77 -6.41 -4.66 15.91
N ASP A 78 -7.54 -3.97 16.09
CA ASP A 78 -8.61 -3.90 15.09
C ASP A 78 -8.10 -3.29 13.76
N LEU A 79 -7.24 -2.26 13.83
CA LEU A 79 -6.62 -1.64 12.65
C LEU A 79 -5.73 -2.61 11.86
N LEU A 80 -5.01 -3.53 12.52
CA LEU A 80 -4.14 -4.50 11.84
C LEU A 80 -4.92 -5.43 10.89
N TYR A 81 -6.17 -5.75 11.26
CA TYR A 81 -7.01 -6.68 10.52
C TYR A 81 -8.02 -5.99 9.59
N SER A 82 -8.19 -4.68 9.70
CA SER A 82 -9.11 -3.91 8.86
C SER A 82 -8.54 -3.65 7.46
N HIS A 83 -9.01 -4.42 6.47
CA HIS A 83 -8.65 -4.18 5.06
C HIS A 83 -9.01 -2.76 4.60
N LYS A 84 -10.13 -2.21 5.08
CA LYS A 84 -10.58 -0.87 4.69
C LYS A 84 -9.62 0.20 5.19
N ASP A 85 -9.24 0.15 6.46
CA ASP A 85 -8.37 1.18 7.05
C ASP A 85 -6.98 1.16 6.40
N LYS A 86 -6.45 -0.04 6.13
CA LYS A 86 -5.21 -0.21 5.37
C LYS A 86 -5.30 0.38 3.96
N GLN A 87 -6.41 0.12 3.25
CA GLN A 87 -6.62 0.64 1.90
C GLN A 87 -6.79 2.17 1.89
N ILE A 88 -7.53 2.75 2.85
CA ILE A 88 -7.69 4.19 3.01
C ILE A 88 -6.34 4.83 3.31
N ARG A 89 -5.60 4.28 4.28
CA ARG A 89 -4.30 4.83 4.68
C ARG A 89 -3.31 4.88 3.52
N PHE A 90 -3.24 3.83 2.70
CA PHE A 90 -2.42 3.90 1.49
C PHE A 90 -2.95 4.97 0.53
N SER A 91 -4.26 5.01 0.30
CA SER A 91 -4.87 5.91 -0.68
C SER A 91 -4.62 7.39 -0.36
N SER A 92 -4.58 7.78 0.91
CA SER A 92 -4.28 9.15 1.31
C SER A 92 -2.83 9.55 1.11
N LYS A 93 -1.91 8.58 1.00
CA LYS A 93 -0.51 8.86 0.67
C LYS A 93 -0.26 9.03 -0.83
N VAL A 94 -1.11 8.46 -1.68
CA VAL A 94 -0.92 8.49 -3.14
C VAL A 94 -1.82 9.49 -3.88
N GLU A 95 -2.88 9.96 -3.23
CA GLU A 95 -3.84 10.93 -3.77
C GLU A 95 -4.06 12.05 -2.76
N ASP A 96 -4.22 13.28 -3.25
CA ASP A 96 -4.57 14.43 -2.41
C ASP A 96 -5.99 14.25 -1.85
N GLU A 97 -6.09 14.25 -0.51
CA GLU A 97 -7.31 13.99 0.26
C GLU A 97 -8.44 14.99 -0.01
N PHE A 98 -8.12 16.17 -0.54
CA PHE A 98 -9.10 17.22 -0.84
C PHE A 98 -9.63 17.15 -2.28
N THR A 99 -9.28 16.09 -3.03
CA THR A 99 -9.71 15.94 -4.43
C THR A 99 -10.93 15.05 -4.59
N LYS A 100 -11.76 15.35 -5.61
CA LYS A 100 -12.88 14.48 -6.03
C LYS A 100 -12.43 13.04 -6.31
N ARG A 101 -11.18 12.86 -6.76
CA ARG A 101 -10.59 11.55 -7.05
C ARG A 101 -10.42 10.75 -5.76
N TYR A 102 -9.86 11.36 -4.72
CA TYR A 102 -9.73 10.73 -3.41
C TYR A 102 -11.10 10.36 -2.82
N PHE A 103 -12.05 11.29 -2.80
CA PHE A 103 -13.40 11.00 -2.28
C PHE A 103 -14.06 9.80 -2.97
N LYS A 104 -13.90 9.67 -4.29
CA LYS A 104 -14.41 8.51 -5.04
C LYS A 104 -13.68 7.20 -4.68
N ILE A 105 -12.38 7.25 -4.41
CA ILE A 105 -11.61 6.08 -3.95
C ILE A 105 -12.10 5.67 -2.56
N ALA A 106 -12.21 6.63 -1.63
CA ALA A 106 -12.71 6.39 -0.29
C ALA A 106 -14.14 5.81 -0.28
N GLU A 107 -15.03 6.34 -1.12
CA GLU A 107 -16.38 5.80 -1.30
C GLU A 107 -16.36 4.32 -1.72
N ASN A 108 -15.53 3.96 -2.70
CA ASN A 108 -15.42 2.58 -3.18
C ASN A 108 -14.83 1.62 -2.14
N ILE A 109 -13.88 2.08 -1.31
CA ILE A 109 -13.31 1.30 -0.21
C ILE A 109 -14.37 1.10 0.87
N ASN A 110 -15.01 2.18 1.30
CA ASN A 110 -16.02 2.16 2.36
C ASN A 110 -17.23 1.29 2.00
N SER A 111 -17.66 1.34 0.73
CA SER A 111 -18.75 0.51 0.22
C SER A 111 -18.35 -0.95 -0.03
N GLY A 112 -17.10 -1.34 0.20
CA GLY A 112 -16.58 -2.70 -0.02
C GLY A 112 -16.40 -3.10 -1.49
N LYS A 113 -16.56 -2.17 -2.45
CA LYS A 113 -16.35 -2.44 -3.88
C LYS A 113 -14.89 -2.80 -4.18
N TYR A 114 -13.97 -2.18 -3.45
CA TYR A 114 -12.54 -2.42 -3.62
C TYR A 114 -12.15 -3.84 -3.17
N ASP A 115 -12.59 -4.25 -1.98
CA ASP A 115 -12.40 -5.62 -1.50
C ASP A 115 -13.12 -6.64 -2.39
N GLU A 116 -14.33 -6.34 -2.87
CA GLU A 116 -15.01 -7.19 -3.85
C GLU A 116 -14.19 -7.36 -5.14
N LYS A 117 -13.57 -6.30 -5.65
CA LYS A 117 -12.69 -6.38 -6.83
C LYS A 117 -11.47 -7.26 -6.56
N LYS A 118 -10.87 -7.18 -5.35
CA LYS A 118 -9.78 -8.07 -4.91
C LYS A 118 -10.22 -9.54 -4.87
N GLN A 119 -11.39 -9.83 -4.29
CA GLN A 119 -11.95 -11.18 -4.21
C GLN A 119 -12.25 -11.75 -5.62
N ASN A 120 -12.84 -10.93 -6.49
CA ASN A 120 -13.17 -11.28 -7.87
C ASN A 120 -11.92 -11.55 -8.75
N ALA A 121 -10.75 -11.09 -8.33
CA ALA A 121 -9.48 -11.40 -8.99
C ALA A 121 -8.95 -12.81 -8.64
N THR A 122 -9.56 -13.49 -7.66
CA THR A 122 -9.09 -14.77 -7.11
C THR A 122 -10.11 -15.87 -7.34
N TYR A 123 -11.36 -15.60 -6.94
CA TYR A 123 -12.37 -16.64 -6.82
C TYR A 123 -13.35 -16.61 -7.99
N VAL A 124 -13.67 -17.79 -8.52
CA VAL A 124 -14.83 -17.99 -9.38
C VAL A 124 -16.09 -17.86 -8.52
N GLY A 125 -17.08 -17.12 -8.99
CA GLY A 125 -18.28 -16.86 -8.22
C GLY A 125 -19.45 -16.41 -9.07
N LEU A 126 -20.40 -15.71 -8.44
CA LEU A 126 -21.56 -15.14 -9.09
C LEU A 126 -21.51 -13.62 -8.96
N THR A 127 -21.76 -12.90 -10.04
CA THR A 127 -21.86 -11.43 -10.00
C THR A 127 -22.96 -11.01 -9.04
N LYS A 128 -22.69 -10.03 -8.17
CA LYS A 128 -23.74 -9.41 -7.35
C LYS A 128 -24.55 -8.44 -8.21
N LYS A 129 -25.88 -8.48 -8.07
CA LYS A 129 -26.78 -7.42 -8.58
C LYS A 129 -27.45 -6.76 -7.37
N GLN A 130 -27.24 -5.46 -7.20
CA GLN A 130 -27.73 -4.70 -6.03
C GLN A 130 -27.33 -5.34 -4.68
N GLY A 131 -26.07 -5.78 -4.57
CA GLY A 131 -25.53 -6.40 -3.35
C GLY A 131 -25.99 -7.84 -3.07
N LYS A 132 -26.91 -8.41 -3.87
CA LYS A 132 -27.40 -9.78 -3.68
C LYS A 132 -26.80 -10.75 -4.71
N LYS A 133 -26.37 -11.94 -4.25
CA LYS A 133 -25.96 -13.07 -5.10
C LYS A 133 -27.22 -13.84 -5.52
N ARG A 134 -27.27 -14.30 -6.77
CA ARG A 134 -28.36 -15.13 -7.32
C ARG A 134 -27.77 -16.28 -8.11
N LEU A 135 -28.29 -17.50 -7.95
CA LEU A 135 -27.79 -18.70 -8.64
C LEU A 135 -27.92 -18.59 -10.17
N ASN A 136 -28.96 -17.90 -10.61
CA ASN A 136 -29.23 -17.52 -12.00
C ASN A 136 -28.50 -16.22 -12.43
N GLY A 137 -27.52 -15.78 -11.65
CA GLY A 137 -26.62 -14.66 -11.98
C GLY A 137 -25.50 -15.07 -12.93
N LYS A 138 -24.82 -14.08 -13.51
CA LYS A 138 -23.67 -14.33 -14.40
C LYS A 138 -22.52 -14.92 -13.58
N ILE A 139 -21.87 -15.96 -14.12
CA ILE A 139 -20.64 -16.51 -13.56
C ILE A 139 -19.55 -15.45 -13.65
N LEU A 140 -18.92 -15.16 -12.52
CA LEU A 140 -17.75 -14.33 -12.42
C LEU A 140 -16.51 -15.23 -12.56
N ASN A 141 -15.71 -14.95 -13.57
CA ASN A 141 -14.42 -15.60 -13.80
C ASN A 141 -13.31 -14.54 -13.67
N PRO A 142 -12.30 -14.73 -12.81
CA PRO A 142 -11.19 -13.78 -12.65
C PRO A 142 -10.56 -13.33 -13.96
N ILE A 143 -10.35 -14.25 -14.91
CA ILE A 143 -9.73 -13.99 -16.23
C ILE A 143 -10.54 -12.96 -17.04
N MET A 144 -11.86 -12.97 -16.90
CA MET A 144 -12.74 -12.01 -17.59
C MET A 144 -12.95 -10.71 -16.80
N SER A 145 -12.72 -10.75 -15.49
CA SER A 145 -13.08 -9.68 -14.54
C SER A 145 -11.97 -8.63 -14.40
N ILE A 146 -10.72 -9.08 -14.51
CA ILE A 146 -9.53 -8.25 -14.33
C ILE A 146 -8.73 -8.24 -15.62
N LYS A 147 -8.59 -7.06 -16.23
CA LYS A 147 -7.80 -6.88 -17.44
C LYS A 147 -6.36 -6.51 -17.09
N GLY A 148 -5.45 -6.66 -18.05
CA GLY A 148 -4.07 -6.19 -17.89
C GLY A 148 -3.97 -4.70 -17.54
N VAL A 149 -4.89 -3.85 -18.03
CA VAL A 149 -4.91 -2.44 -17.63
C VAL A 149 -5.23 -2.24 -16.14
N ASP A 150 -6.12 -3.07 -15.55
CA ASP A 150 -6.45 -2.98 -14.13
C ASP A 150 -5.24 -3.31 -13.26
N ALA A 151 -4.53 -4.39 -13.61
CA ALA A 151 -3.31 -4.81 -12.92
C ALA A 151 -2.20 -3.76 -13.07
N ALA A 152 -1.97 -3.25 -14.29
CA ALA A 152 -0.93 -2.26 -14.55
C ALA A 152 -1.16 -0.96 -13.78
N VAL A 153 -2.40 -0.48 -13.70
CA VAL A 153 -2.74 0.72 -12.92
C VAL A 153 -2.42 0.51 -11.44
N MET A 154 -2.75 -0.65 -10.89
CA MET A 154 -2.50 -0.92 -9.47
C MET A 154 -1.01 -1.08 -9.16
N ILE A 155 -0.29 -1.84 -9.99
CA ILE A 155 1.17 -2.00 -9.89
C ILE A 155 1.85 -0.64 -9.97
N THR A 156 1.48 0.19 -10.96
CA THR A 156 2.06 1.53 -11.11
C THR A 156 1.84 2.39 -9.88
N LYS A 157 0.63 2.36 -9.26
CA LYS A 157 0.37 3.12 -8.03
C LYS A 157 1.24 2.69 -6.86
N VAL A 158 1.39 1.39 -6.64
CA VAL A 158 2.25 0.86 -5.57
C VAL A 158 3.72 1.20 -5.85
N ASN A 159 4.16 1.00 -7.10
CA ASN A 159 5.54 1.26 -7.51
C ASN A 159 5.91 2.74 -7.35
N ASP A 160 5.07 3.63 -7.88
CA ASP A 160 5.25 5.08 -7.78
C ASP A 160 5.37 5.51 -6.31
N TYR A 161 4.46 5.05 -5.45
CA TYR A 161 4.50 5.40 -4.03
C TYR A 161 5.79 4.96 -3.34
N VAL A 162 6.20 3.71 -3.55
CA VAL A 162 7.39 3.16 -2.88
C VAL A 162 8.64 3.90 -3.33
N ILE A 163 8.80 4.16 -4.62
CA ILE A 163 9.97 4.91 -5.13
C ILE A 163 9.95 6.34 -4.60
N GLU A 164 8.81 7.02 -4.61
CA GLU A 164 8.67 8.38 -4.06
C GLU A 164 9.01 8.42 -2.56
N LEU A 165 8.56 7.44 -1.78
CA LEU A 165 8.87 7.34 -0.36
C LEU A 165 10.37 7.17 -0.14
N ILE A 166 10.99 6.20 -0.82
CA ILE A 166 12.44 5.94 -0.70
C ILE A 166 13.24 7.19 -1.07
N GLU A 167 12.99 7.76 -2.24
CA GLU A 167 13.73 8.94 -2.71
C GLU A 167 13.51 10.15 -1.81
N GLY A 168 12.29 10.34 -1.29
CA GLY A 168 12.01 11.45 -0.39
C GLY A 168 12.67 11.28 0.98
N VAL A 169 12.72 10.06 1.53
CA VAL A 169 13.43 9.80 2.80
C VAL A 169 14.94 9.94 2.62
N ARG A 170 15.52 9.32 1.59
CA ARG A 170 16.99 9.37 1.35
C ARG A 170 17.52 10.75 0.94
N ARG A 171 16.65 11.72 0.69
CA ARG A 171 16.99 13.11 0.38
C ARG A 171 16.52 14.09 1.45
N GLY A 172 16.14 13.60 2.63
CA GLY A 172 15.74 14.43 3.78
C GLY A 172 14.42 15.20 3.59
N ILE A 173 13.60 14.84 2.60
CA ILE A 173 12.31 15.51 2.32
C ILE A 173 11.19 14.90 3.17
N TYR A 174 11.26 13.59 3.39
CA TYR A 174 10.32 12.84 4.21
C TYR A 174 11.05 12.22 5.39
N SER A 175 10.31 11.96 6.46
CA SER A 175 10.77 11.17 7.61
C SER A 175 9.84 9.99 7.82
N VAL A 176 10.40 8.94 8.41
CA VAL A 176 9.67 7.81 8.99
C VAL A 176 10.02 7.75 10.47
N ASP A 177 9.20 7.11 11.30
CA ASP A 177 9.32 7.12 12.77
C ASP A 177 9.87 5.81 13.34
N THR A 178 10.14 4.82 12.48
CA THR A 178 10.69 3.53 12.86
C THR A 178 11.98 3.20 12.11
N GLU A 179 12.98 2.79 12.89
CA GLU A 179 14.29 2.32 12.43
C GLU A 179 14.11 1.18 11.42
N GLU A 180 13.25 0.20 11.71
CA GLU A 180 13.05 -0.95 10.82
C GLU A 180 12.42 -0.58 9.46
N LEU A 181 11.62 0.49 9.39
CA LEU A 181 11.14 1.02 8.11
C LEU A 181 12.25 1.79 7.41
N ASP A 182 12.96 2.68 8.12
CA ASP A 182 14.07 3.46 7.56
C ASP A 182 15.14 2.57 6.90
N GLU A 183 15.58 1.52 7.59
CA GLU A 183 16.56 0.55 7.08
C GLU A 183 16.10 -0.12 5.78
N SER A 184 14.79 -0.26 5.58
CA SER A 184 14.23 -0.90 4.38
C SER A 184 14.11 0.03 3.17
N LEU A 185 14.27 1.35 3.36
CA LEU A 185 14.09 2.37 2.33
C LEU A 185 15.41 2.72 1.63
N THR A 186 16.01 1.75 0.95
CA THR A 186 17.32 1.94 0.30
C THR A 186 17.20 2.40 -1.16
N LEU A 187 18.17 3.18 -1.65
CA LEU A 187 18.20 3.62 -3.05
C LEU A 187 18.32 2.45 -4.02
N GLU A 188 19.00 1.37 -3.63
CA GLU A 188 19.08 0.13 -4.41
C GLU A 188 17.70 -0.49 -4.61
N ALA A 189 16.84 -0.48 -3.58
CA ALA A 189 15.48 -0.97 -3.70
C ALA A 189 14.65 -0.10 -4.66
N ALA A 190 14.80 1.22 -4.63
CA ALA A 190 14.15 2.11 -5.61
C ALA A 190 14.64 1.83 -7.04
N GLN A 191 15.95 1.71 -7.25
CA GLN A 191 16.54 1.41 -8.56
C GLN A 191 16.06 0.06 -9.12
N GLU A 192 16.01 -0.97 -8.26
CA GLU A 192 15.48 -2.28 -8.63
C GLU A 192 14.01 -2.17 -9.06
N LEU A 193 13.17 -1.45 -8.32
CA LEU A 193 11.76 -1.26 -8.65
C LEU A 193 11.56 -0.47 -9.95
N GLU A 194 12.39 0.54 -10.21
CA GLU A 194 12.38 1.28 -11.48
C GLU A 194 12.74 0.37 -12.66
N SER A 195 13.72 -0.52 -12.49
CA SER A 195 14.11 -1.51 -13.49
C SER A 195 13.02 -2.56 -13.72
N LEU A 196 12.41 -3.07 -12.65
CA LEU A 196 11.35 -4.08 -12.73
C LEU A 196 10.08 -3.54 -13.36
N TRP A 197 9.70 -2.29 -13.06
CA TRP A 197 8.49 -1.63 -13.54
C TRP A 197 8.78 -0.19 -13.99
N PRO A 198 9.13 0.02 -15.28
CA PRO A 198 9.49 1.35 -15.79
C PRO A 198 8.29 2.29 -15.97
N ASN A 199 7.06 1.76 -16.01
CA ASN A 199 5.86 2.57 -16.15
C ASN A 199 5.62 3.40 -14.89
N LYS A 200 5.34 4.70 -15.08
CA LYS A 200 5.03 5.64 -14.00
C LYS A 200 3.85 6.52 -14.35
N SER A 201 3.12 6.98 -13.34
CA SER A 201 2.10 8.02 -13.53
C SER A 201 2.74 9.37 -13.85
N ILE A 202 2.04 10.22 -14.62
CA ILE A 202 2.49 11.59 -14.93
C ILE A 202 2.72 12.40 -13.63
N SER A 203 1.88 12.18 -12.63
CA SER A 203 2.03 12.81 -11.31
C SER A 203 3.33 12.38 -10.62
N SER A 204 3.64 11.07 -10.66
CA SER A 204 4.85 10.55 -10.05
C SER A 204 6.11 11.06 -10.73
N ILE A 205 6.13 11.08 -12.07
CA ILE A 205 7.26 11.66 -12.84
C ILE A 205 7.55 13.09 -12.39
N LYS A 206 6.51 13.92 -12.21
CA LYS A 206 6.67 15.31 -11.74
C LYS A 206 7.16 15.39 -10.30
N ARG A 207 6.66 14.55 -9.39
CA ARG A 207 7.09 14.54 -7.98
C ARG A 207 8.51 14.04 -7.83
N LEU A 208 8.86 12.92 -8.47
CA LEU A 208 10.21 12.38 -8.48
C LEU A 208 11.22 13.36 -9.07
N LYS A 209 10.85 14.10 -10.12
CA LYS A 209 11.72 15.16 -10.65
C LYS A 209 12.06 16.18 -9.57
N LYS A 210 11.06 16.68 -8.82
CA LYS A 210 11.27 17.64 -7.74
C LYS A 210 12.06 17.06 -6.57
N ILE A 211 11.76 15.82 -6.18
CA ILE A 211 12.48 15.13 -5.10
C ILE A 211 13.95 14.99 -5.45
N ARG A 212 14.27 14.58 -6.69
CA ARG A 212 15.64 14.36 -7.18
C ARG A 212 16.44 15.65 -7.44
N GLU A 213 15.85 16.83 -7.26
CA GLU A 213 16.58 18.10 -7.27
C GLU A 213 17.38 18.33 -5.98
N PHE A 214 17.05 17.62 -4.90
CA PHE A 214 17.78 17.63 -3.63
C PHE A 214 18.89 16.59 -3.65
N ASP A 215 20.04 16.89 -3.04
CA ASP A 215 21.10 15.90 -2.87
C ASP A 215 20.67 14.75 -1.94
N ILE A 216 21.34 13.61 -2.06
CA ILE A 216 21.18 12.52 -1.09
C ILE A 216 21.68 13.04 0.26
N ASP A 217 20.86 12.88 1.29
CA ASP A 217 21.20 13.30 2.63
C ASP A 217 22.12 12.23 3.26
N PRO A 218 23.41 12.55 3.53
CA PRO A 218 24.34 11.58 4.10
C PRO A 218 23.95 11.16 5.52
N ASP A 219 23.13 11.95 6.20
CA ASP A 219 22.65 11.74 7.57
C ASP A 219 21.22 11.16 7.58
N SER A 220 20.64 10.79 6.43
CA SER A 220 19.32 10.13 6.37
C SER A 220 19.42 8.68 6.82
N THR A 221 19.74 8.46 8.08
CA THR A 221 19.63 7.18 8.76
C THR A 221 19.07 7.47 10.15
N TYR A 222 18.09 6.68 10.56
CA TYR A 222 17.65 6.65 11.95
C TYR A 222 18.78 6.24 12.91
#